data_AF-A0A954V7R5-F1
#
_entry.id   AF-A0A954V7R5-F1
#
_cell.length_a   1.000
_cell.length_b   1.000
_cell.length_c   1.000
_cell.angle_alpha   90.00
_cell.angle_beta   90.00
_cell.angle_gamma   90.00
#
_symmetry.space_group_name_H-M   'P 1'
#
loop_
_entity.id
_entity.type
_entity.pdbx_description
1 polymer ?
#
loop_
_entity_poly.entity_id
_entity_poly.type
_entity_poly.pdbx_seq_one_letter_code
_entity_poly.pdbx_strand_id
1 'polypeptide(L)'
;MAVAEGKLSLDDPVLKFFPGDAPSEPSVNLKAMRVRDLLTMSAGHQEEANLREAEHWVKAFLGHPVPHKPGTGFRYNTPATYMLSAIVQDVTGQTVLDYLTPRLFEPLGIRKPQWDASPQGISIGGYGLYLCTEDIAKFGQLCLRHGNWQGRQLLPAEWVELATSKQVSNGSNPVVSLTCRFVHYFHETSKYTE
;
A
#
# COMPACT_ATOMS: atom_id res chain seq x y z
N MET A 1 6.37 5.63 -7.74
CA MET A 1 6.16 5.86 -9.19
C MET A 1 5.06 6.88 -9.43
N ALA A 2 3.79 6.62 -9.08
CA ALA A 2 2.69 7.56 -9.33
C ALA A 2 2.89 8.99 -8.74
N VAL A 3 3.50 9.08 -7.55
CA VAL A 3 3.93 10.37 -6.96
C VAL A 3 4.98 11.08 -7.81
N ALA A 4 6.00 10.34 -8.29
CA ALA A 4 7.05 10.90 -9.14
C ALA A 4 6.52 11.32 -10.53
N GLU A 5 5.46 10.67 -11.01
CA GLU A 5 4.72 11.06 -12.22
C GLU A 5 3.74 12.23 -11.97
N GLY A 6 3.63 12.74 -10.74
CA GLY A 6 2.76 13.86 -10.40
C GLY A 6 1.26 13.54 -10.37
N LYS A 7 0.89 12.25 -10.35
CA LYS A 7 -0.52 11.81 -10.40
C LYS A 7 -1.24 11.91 -9.06
N LEU A 8 -0.48 11.84 -7.97
CA LEU A 8 -0.98 11.99 -6.61
C LEU A 8 0.11 12.52 -5.68
N SER A 9 -0.29 13.11 -4.55
CA SER A 9 0.61 13.49 -3.47
C SER A 9 0.42 12.57 -2.26
N LEU A 10 1.49 12.36 -1.49
CA LEU A 10 1.40 11.68 -0.20
C LEU A 10 0.53 12.45 0.81
N ASP A 11 0.35 13.75 0.61
CA ASP A 11 -0.46 14.61 1.47
C ASP A 11 -1.88 14.83 0.95
N ASP A 12 -2.25 14.19 -0.17
CA ASP A 12 -3.63 14.23 -0.65
C ASP A 12 -4.57 13.57 0.38
N PRO A 13 -5.72 14.20 0.70
CA PRO A 13 -6.75 13.56 1.50
C PRO A 13 -7.32 12.34 0.77
N VAL A 14 -7.53 11.23 1.47
CA VAL A 14 -8.06 9.99 0.87
C VAL A 14 -9.45 10.20 0.24
N LEU A 15 -10.29 11.02 0.87
CA LEU A 15 -11.65 11.33 0.36
C LEU A 15 -11.65 12.06 -0.99
N LYS A 16 -10.53 12.67 -1.40
CA LYS A 16 -10.39 13.34 -2.70
C LYS A 16 -10.64 12.38 -3.87
N PHE A 17 -10.23 11.12 -3.72
CA PHE A 17 -10.25 10.12 -4.80
C PHE A 17 -11.61 9.42 -4.93
N PHE A 18 -12.40 9.33 -3.85
CA PHE A 18 -13.66 8.59 -3.84
C PHE A 18 -14.82 9.39 -3.22
N PRO A 19 -15.15 10.58 -3.77
CA PRO A 19 -16.21 11.41 -3.20
C PRO A 19 -17.58 10.73 -3.23
N GLY A 20 -17.84 9.83 -4.20
CA GLY A 20 -19.09 9.08 -4.31
C GLY A 20 -19.25 7.92 -3.31
N ASP A 21 -18.15 7.44 -2.75
CA ASP A 21 -18.15 6.33 -1.77
C ASP A 21 -18.02 6.81 -0.33
N ALA A 22 -17.79 8.11 -0.13
CA ALA A 22 -17.70 8.70 1.20
C ALA A 22 -19.03 8.58 1.95
N PRO A 23 -19.01 8.37 3.28
CA PRO A 23 -20.22 8.49 4.09
C PRO A 23 -20.79 9.91 3.98
N SER A 24 -22.11 10.07 4.20
CA SER A 24 -22.78 11.38 4.13
C SER A 24 -22.19 12.39 5.12
N GLU A 25 -21.77 11.91 6.29
CA GLU A 25 -21.13 12.71 7.33
C GLU A 25 -19.79 12.07 7.75
N PRO A 26 -18.70 12.29 6.99
CA PRO A 26 -17.40 11.74 7.34
C PRO A 26 -16.89 12.36 8.65
N SER A 27 -16.33 11.52 9.53
CA SER A 27 -15.72 11.97 10.77
C SER A 27 -14.57 12.95 10.51
N VAL A 28 -14.22 13.77 11.51
CA VAL A 28 -13.08 14.70 11.41
C VAL A 28 -11.79 13.96 11.09
N ASN A 29 -11.60 12.78 11.67
CA ASN A 29 -10.43 11.94 11.42
C ASN A 29 -10.41 11.38 10.00
N LEU A 30 -11.55 10.90 9.47
CA LEU A 30 -11.62 10.42 8.09
C LEU A 30 -11.33 11.54 7.08
N LYS A 31 -11.84 12.75 7.32
CA LYS A 31 -11.53 13.94 6.50
C LYS A 31 -10.05 14.31 6.51
N ALA A 32 -9.36 14.03 7.62
CA ALA A 32 -7.95 14.36 7.80
C ALA A 32 -6.99 13.26 7.30
N MET A 33 -7.49 12.07 6.97
CA MET A 33 -6.68 10.92 6.54
C MET A 33 -6.03 11.20 5.18
N ARG A 34 -4.72 11.02 5.09
CA ARG A 34 -3.91 11.24 3.89
C ARG A 34 -3.41 9.93 3.31
N VAL A 35 -2.97 9.97 2.05
CA VAL A 35 -2.31 8.81 1.38
C VAL A 35 -1.14 8.27 2.21
N ARG A 36 -0.31 9.15 2.81
CA ARG A 36 0.78 8.72 3.69
C ARG A 36 0.31 7.88 4.87
N ASP A 37 -0.85 8.20 5.47
CA ASP A 37 -1.33 7.50 6.66
C ASP A 37 -1.75 6.06 6.35
N LEU A 38 -2.21 5.81 5.13
CA LEU A 38 -2.48 4.46 4.62
C LEU A 38 -1.18 3.68 4.46
N LEU A 39 -0.18 4.29 3.82
CA LEU A 39 1.12 3.66 3.56
C LEU A 39 1.90 3.32 4.83
N THR A 40 1.69 4.09 5.90
CA THR A 40 2.38 3.92 7.18
C THR A 40 1.55 3.15 8.21
N MET A 41 0.44 2.52 7.78
CA MET A 41 -0.45 1.74 8.64
C MET A 41 -0.89 2.53 9.88
N SER A 42 -1.23 3.81 9.67
CA SER A 42 -1.62 4.74 10.71
C SER A 42 -2.90 5.48 10.35
N ALA A 43 -3.83 4.79 9.71
CA ALA A 43 -5.10 5.35 9.22
C ALA A 43 -6.06 5.80 10.34
N GLY A 44 -5.78 5.48 11.61
CA GLY A 44 -6.62 5.88 12.76
C GLY A 44 -7.77 4.92 13.08
N HIS A 45 -7.93 3.85 12.30
CA HIS A 45 -8.83 2.74 12.61
C HIS A 45 -8.34 1.96 13.84
N GLN A 46 -9.28 1.53 14.69
CA GLN A 46 -9.00 0.64 15.81
C GLN A 46 -9.04 -0.83 15.38
N GLU A 47 -9.94 -1.16 14.47
CA GLU A 47 -10.15 -2.50 13.89
C GLU A 47 -10.11 -2.42 12.36
N GLU A 48 -9.91 -3.56 11.69
CA GLU A 48 -9.98 -3.63 10.24
C GLU A 48 -11.43 -3.72 9.77
N ALA A 49 -11.78 -3.02 8.68
CA ALA A 49 -13.04 -3.23 8.00
C ALA A 49 -13.12 -4.66 7.44
N ASN A 50 -14.23 -5.36 7.67
CA ASN A 50 -14.45 -6.68 7.08
C ASN A 50 -14.79 -6.55 5.59
N LEU A 51 -13.76 -6.64 4.74
CA LEU A 51 -13.94 -6.56 3.28
C LEU A 51 -14.51 -7.84 2.66
N ARG A 52 -14.36 -9.00 3.32
CA ARG A 52 -14.79 -10.29 2.73
C ARG A 52 -16.30 -10.37 2.54
N GLU A 53 -17.05 -9.75 3.43
CA GLU A 53 -18.51 -9.69 3.38
C GLU A 53 -19.04 -8.45 2.65
N ALA A 54 -18.15 -7.58 2.19
CA ALA A 54 -18.51 -6.32 1.55
C ALA A 54 -18.64 -6.47 0.03
N GLU A 55 -19.75 -5.99 -0.52
CA GLU A 55 -19.95 -5.87 -1.97
C GLU A 55 -19.08 -4.77 -2.60
N HIS A 56 -18.72 -3.74 -1.82
CA HIS A 56 -17.93 -2.59 -2.29
C HIS A 56 -16.87 -2.19 -1.27
N TRP A 57 -15.61 -2.59 -1.52
CA TRP A 57 -14.53 -2.53 -0.52
C TRP A 57 -14.11 -1.10 -0.16
N VAL A 58 -14.06 -0.18 -1.14
CA VAL A 58 -13.73 1.24 -0.89
C VAL A 58 -14.74 1.86 0.08
N LYS A 59 -16.03 1.80 -0.28
CA LYS A 59 -17.15 2.22 0.57
C LYS A 59 -17.14 1.56 1.96
N ALA A 60 -16.84 0.26 2.05
CA ALA A 60 -16.75 -0.43 3.34
C ALA A 60 -15.62 0.11 4.22
N PHE A 61 -14.45 0.39 3.64
CA PHE A 61 -13.35 1.03 4.35
C PHE A 61 -13.70 2.45 4.79
N LEU A 62 -14.21 3.29 3.88
CA LEU A 62 -14.57 4.69 4.18
C LEU A 62 -15.73 4.81 5.17
N GLY A 63 -16.62 3.80 5.23
CA GLY A 63 -17.69 3.72 6.22
C GLY A 63 -17.26 3.19 7.58
N HIS A 64 -16.04 2.64 7.72
CA HIS A 64 -15.59 2.04 8.97
C HIS A 64 -15.17 3.12 9.99
N PRO A 65 -15.43 2.94 11.31
CA PRO A 65 -15.09 3.94 12.31
C PRO A 65 -13.59 4.27 12.40
N VAL A 66 -13.26 5.56 12.36
CA VAL A 66 -11.90 6.11 12.53
C VAL A 66 -11.80 6.89 13.86
N PRO A 67 -11.71 6.22 15.03
CA PRO A 67 -11.74 6.89 16.33
C PRO A 67 -10.48 7.70 16.64
N HIS A 68 -9.33 7.33 16.05
CA HIS A 68 -8.04 7.98 16.33
C HIS A 68 -7.63 8.93 15.21
N LYS A 69 -6.81 9.92 15.56
CA LYS A 69 -6.23 10.84 14.58
C LYS A 69 -5.29 10.06 13.64
N PRO A 70 -5.44 10.16 12.30
CA PRO A 70 -4.49 9.55 11.38
C PRO A 70 -3.07 10.07 11.58
N GLY A 71 -2.09 9.20 11.37
CA GLY A 71 -0.66 9.48 11.53
C GLY A 71 -0.14 9.43 12.97
N THR A 72 -1.00 9.25 13.99
CA THR A 72 -0.55 9.29 15.39
C THR A 72 -0.29 7.93 16.04
N GLY A 73 -0.66 6.82 15.40
CA GLY A 73 -0.48 5.49 15.96
C GLY A 73 -0.45 4.41 14.89
N PHE A 74 0.41 3.41 15.09
CA PHE A 74 0.52 2.24 14.22
C PHE A 74 -0.54 1.20 14.56
N ARG A 75 -1.30 0.78 13.54
CA ARG A 75 -2.20 -0.37 13.55
C ARG A 75 -2.14 -1.02 12.18
N TYR A 76 -1.71 -2.28 12.15
CA TYR A 76 -1.72 -3.03 10.91
C TYR A 76 -3.12 -3.06 10.31
N ASN A 77 -3.24 -2.72 9.02
CA ASN A 77 -4.52 -2.49 8.36
C ASN A 77 -4.45 -2.87 6.88
N THR A 78 -4.82 -4.11 6.58
CA THR A 78 -4.90 -4.67 5.23
C THR A 78 -5.85 -3.86 4.34
N PRO A 79 -7.07 -3.47 4.78
CA PRO A 79 -7.94 -2.58 4.01
C PRO A 79 -7.29 -1.25 3.60
N ALA A 80 -6.41 -0.68 4.43
CA ALA A 80 -5.70 0.56 4.10
C ALA A 80 -4.73 0.38 2.93
N THR A 81 -4.09 -0.79 2.80
CA THR A 81 -3.24 -1.10 1.63
C THR A 81 -4.05 -1.30 0.36
N TYR A 82 -5.24 -1.88 0.46
CA TYR A 82 -6.17 -1.97 -0.65
C TYR A 82 -6.56 -0.58 -1.18
N MET A 83 -6.82 0.38 -0.27
CA MET A 83 -7.11 1.76 -0.66
C MET A 83 -5.98 2.39 -1.48
N LEU A 84 -4.71 2.06 -1.23
CA LEU A 84 -3.60 2.55 -2.05
C LEU A 84 -3.68 2.02 -3.49
N SER A 85 -4.05 0.75 -3.64
CA SER A 85 -4.26 0.16 -4.95
C SER A 85 -5.43 0.81 -5.69
N ALA A 86 -6.55 1.03 -4.99
CA ALA A 86 -7.71 1.74 -5.51
C ALA A 86 -7.34 3.16 -5.95
N ILE A 87 -6.56 3.90 -5.15
CA ILE A 87 -6.14 5.27 -5.49
C ILE A 87 -5.27 5.28 -6.75
N VAL A 88 -4.30 4.37 -6.84
CA VAL A 88 -3.46 4.27 -8.05
C VAL A 88 -4.32 3.96 -9.27
N GLN A 89 -5.30 3.07 -9.14
CA GLN A 89 -6.20 2.75 -10.25
C GLN A 89 -7.10 3.91 -10.65
N ASP A 90 -7.64 4.66 -9.68
CA ASP A 90 -8.41 5.89 -9.93
C ASP A 90 -7.60 6.92 -10.72
N VAL A 91 -6.37 7.23 -10.26
CA VAL A 91 -5.56 8.28 -10.91
C VAL A 91 -4.86 7.84 -12.20
N THR A 92 -4.84 6.55 -12.52
CA THR A 92 -4.15 6.02 -13.72
C THR A 92 -5.06 5.36 -14.74
N GLY A 93 -6.28 5.01 -14.35
CA GLY A 93 -7.19 4.18 -15.15
C GLY A 93 -6.71 2.74 -15.35
N GLN A 94 -5.69 2.29 -14.62
CA GLN A 94 -5.05 0.97 -14.78
C GLN A 94 -5.01 0.25 -13.44
N THR A 95 -5.13 -1.07 -13.45
CA THR A 95 -4.84 -1.85 -12.23
C THR A 95 -3.39 -1.62 -11.81
N VAL A 96 -3.06 -1.79 -10.51
CA VAL A 96 -1.66 -1.68 -10.06
C VAL A 96 -0.78 -2.68 -10.80
N LEU A 97 -1.29 -3.88 -11.08
CA LEU A 97 -0.60 -4.89 -11.88
C LEU A 97 -0.23 -4.35 -13.26
N ASP A 98 -1.20 -3.82 -14.01
CA ASP A 98 -0.97 -3.26 -15.35
C ASP A 98 -0.07 -2.04 -15.31
N TYR A 99 -0.25 -1.17 -14.31
CA TYR A 99 0.54 0.02 -14.13
C TYR A 99 2.02 -0.30 -13.84
N LEU A 100 2.30 -1.32 -13.02
CA LEU A 100 3.65 -1.75 -12.68
C LEU A 100 4.29 -2.65 -13.75
N THR A 101 3.52 -3.33 -14.59
CA THR A 101 4.05 -4.30 -15.58
C THR A 101 5.16 -3.71 -16.46
N PRO A 102 4.93 -2.64 -17.24
CA PRO A 102 5.97 -2.08 -18.10
C PRO A 102 7.03 -1.27 -17.34
N ARG A 103 6.74 -0.87 -16.10
CA ARG A 103 7.59 0.05 -15.30
C ARG A 103 8.55 -0.67 -14.36
N LEU A 104 8.15 -1.85 -13.88
CA LEU A 104 8.85 -2.59 -12.83
C LEU A 104 9.00 -4.07 -13.19
N PHE A 105 7.91 -4.77 -13.50
CA PHE A 105 7.96 -6.21 -13.69
C PHE A 105 8.75 -6.61 -14.95
N GLU A 106 8.45 -6.02 -16.11
CA GLU A 106 9.17 -6.27 -17.35
C GLU A 106 10.65 -5.90 -17.28
N PRO A 107 11.06 -4.71 -16.76
CA PRO A 107 12.47 -4.38 -16.56
C PRO A 107 13.23 -5.35 -15.63
N LEU A 108 12.55 -5.93 -14.64
CA LEU A 108 13.10 -6.97 -13.77
C LEU A 108 13.02 -8.37 -14.40
N GLY A 109 12.43 -8.53 -15.59
CA GLY A 109 12.25 -9.82 -16.23
C GLY A 109 11.27 -10.74 -15.47
N ILE A 110 10.30 -10.15 -14.77
CA ILE A 110 9.19 -10.83 -14.08
C ILE A 110 8.07 -10.99 -15.12
N ARG A 111 7.87 -12.21 -15.62
CA ARG A 111 7.08 -12.44 -16.85
C ARG A 111 5.60 -12.75 -16.63
N LYS A 112 5.23 -13.30 -15.48
CA LYS A 112 3.84 -13.71 -15.20
C LYS A 112 3.41 -13.31 -13.78
N PRO A 113 3.55 -12.04 -13.40
CA PRO A 113 3.01 -11.60 -12.12
C PRO A 113 1.48 -11.77 -12.15
N GLN A 114 0.94 -12.37 -11.11
CA GLN A 114 -0.51 -12.44 -10.90
C GLN A 114 -0.84 -11.74 -9.60
N TRP A 115 -1.87 -10.91 -9.61
CA TRP A 115 -2.34 -10.25 -8.40
C TRP A 115 -3.84 -10.46 -8.27
N ASP A 116 -4.25 -11.09 -7.17
CA ASP A 116 -5.66 -11.20 -6.82
C ASP A 116 -6.33 -9.81 -6.83
N ALA A 117 -7.61 -9.79 -7.18
CA ALA A 117 -8.40 -8.59 -7.31
C ALA A 117 -9.67 -8.65 -6.47
N SER A 118 -10.16 -7.48 -6.04
CA SER A 118 -11.45 -7.33 -5.41
C SER A 118 -12.59 -7.55 -6.43
N PRO A 119 -13.86 -7.68 -5.99
CA PRO A 119 -15.00 -7.80 -6.90
C PRO A 119 -15.14 -6.64 -7.90
N GLN A 120 -14.55 -5.48 -7.60
CA GLN A 120 -14.55 -4.29 -8.47
C GLN A 120 -13.38 -4.30 -9.47
N GLY A 121 -12.59 -5.38 -9.53
CA GLY A 121 -11.44 -5.50 -10.43
C GLY A 121 -10.22 -4.68 -9.99
N ILE A 122 -10.13 -4.30 -8.71
CA ILE A 122 -8.98 -3.57 -8.16
C ILE A 122 -8.01 -4.58 -7.56
N SER A 123 -6.71 -4.51 -7.92
CA SER A 123 -5.69 -5.39 -7.32
C SER A 123 -5.70 -5.24 -5.80
N ILE A 124 -5.55 -6.34 -5.04
CA ILE A 124 -5.70 -6.32 -3.59
C ILE A 124 -4.66 -5.42 -2.89
N GLY A 125 -3.45 -5.31 -3.43
CA GLY A 125 -2.41 -4.40 -2.93
C GLY A 125 -1.66 -4.87 -1.68
N GLY A 126 -2.36 -5.43 -0.68
CA GLY A 126 -1.75 -5.90 0.58
C GLY A 126 -1.30 -7.36 0.61
N TYR A 127 -1.88 -8.19 -0.25
CA TYR A 127 -1.59 -9.62 -0.38
C TYR A 127 -2.02 -10.12 -1.77
N GLY A 128 -1.85 -11.42 -2.04
CA GLY A 128 -2.34 -12.06 -3.27
C GLY A 128 -1.50 -11.76 -4.51
N LEU A 129 -0.27 -11.26 -4.34
CA LEU A 129 0.71 -11.15 -5.42
C LEU A 129 1.53 -12.45 -5.50
N TYR A 130 1.38 -13.18 -6.61
CA TYR A 130 2.09 -14.42 -6.87
C TYR A 130 3.32 -14.14 -7.75
N LEU A 131 4.49 -14.50 -7.24
CA LEU A 131 5.78 -14.35 -7.90
C LEU A 131 6.64 -15.59 -7.63
N CYS A 132 7.59 -15.87 -8.53
CA CYS A 132 8.63 -16.85 -8.26
C CYS A 132 9.64 -16.31 -7.22
N THR A 133 10.31 -17.19 -6.50
CA THR A 133 11.33 -16.81 -5.49
C THR A 133 12.41 -15.90 -6.08
N GLU A 134 12.84 -16.19 -7.31
CA GLU A 134 13.83 -15.39 -8.03
C GLU A 134 13.33 -13.97 -8.31
N ASP A 135 12.04 -13.80 -8.59
CA ASP A 135 11.44 -12.50 -8.86
C ASP A 135 11.38 -11.64 -7.59
N ILE A 136 11.09 -12.26 -6.44
CA ILE A 136 11.18 -11.60 -5.12
C ILE A 136 12.64 -11.20 -4.84
N ALA A 137 13.61 -12.07 -5.12
CA ALA A 137 15.03 -11.78 -4.93
C ALA A 137 15.50 -10.60 -5.82
N LYS A 138 15.01 -10.50 -7.06
CA LYS A 138 15.30 -9.36 -7.96
C LYS A 138 14.76 -8.05 -7.38
N PHE A 139 13.55 -8.06 -6.82
CA PHE A 139 13.00 -6.88 -6.14
C PHE A 139 13.83 -6.49 -4.91
N GLY A 140 14.25 -7.46 -4.09
CA GLY A 140 15.17 -7.22 -2.98
C GLY A 140 16.50 -6.60 -3.46
N GLN A 141 17.07 -7.13 -4.54
CA GLN A 141 18.30 -6.61 -5.14
C GLN A 141 18.13 -5.21 -5.74
N LEU A 142 16.96 -4.88 -6.29
CA LEU A 142 16.61 -3.53 -6.74
C LEU A 142 16.65 -2.54 -5.56
N CYS A 143 16.04 -2.91 -4.42
CA CYS A 143 16.06 -2.09 -3.21
C CYS A 143 17.49 -1.89 -2.67
N LEU A 144 18.31 -2.95 -2.62
CA LEU A 144 19.72 -2.86 -2.23
C LEU A 144 20.57 -1.99 -3.16
N ARG A 145 20.12 -1.78 -4.40
CA ARG A 145 20.75 -0.90 -5.39
C ARG A 145 20.07 0.47 -5.47
N HIS A 146 19.35 0.87 -4.42
CA HIS A 146 18.65 2.16 -4.34
C HIS A 146 17.77 2.42 -5.56
N GLY A 147 17.10 1.39 -6.08
CA GLY A 147 16.20 1.50 -7.23
C GLY A 147 16.87 1.44 -8.60
N ASN A 148 18.19 1.23 -8.67
CA ASN A 148 18.92 1.06 -9.92
C ASN A 148 19.02 -0.42 -10.33
N TRP A 149 18.48 -0.75 -11.51
CA TRP A 149 18.57 -2.08 -12.10
C TRP A 149 19.39 -2.03 -13.39
N GLN A 150 20.55 -2.68 -13.39
CA GLN A 150 21.41 -2.80 -14.58
C GLN A 150 21.69 -1.45 -15.27
N GLY A 151 21.92 -0.38 -14.49
CA GLY A 151 22.19 0.97 -15.00
C GLY A 151 20.94 1.82 -15.25
N ARG A 152 19.73 1.25 -15.16
CA ARG A 152 18.45 1.96 -15.30
C ARG A 152 17.84 2.27 -13.93
N GLN A 153 17.52 3.54 -13.67
CA GLN A 153 16.79 3.93 -12.46
C GLN A 153 15.30 3.60 -12.61
N LEU A 154 14.82 2.59 -11.88
CA LEU A 154 13.40 2.18 -11.88
C LEU A 154 12.61 2.84 -10.75
N LEU A 155 13.22 2.99 -9.57
CA LEU A 155 12.64 3.71 -8.43
C LEU A 155 13.58 4.85 -8.05
N PRO A 156 13.10 6.07 -7.73
CA PRO A 156 13.98 7.13 -7.26
C PRO A 156 14.77 6.67 -6.01
N ALA A 157 16.06 7.00 -5.93
CA ALA A 157 16.91 6.54 -4.83
C ALA A 157 16.39 7.10 -3.48
N GLU A 158 16.01 8.38 -3.47
CA GLU A 158 15.40 9.03 -2.33
C GLU A 158 14.08 8.37 -1.92
N TRP A 159 13.34 7.79 -2.86
CA TRP A 159 12.13 7.03 -2.56
C TRP A 159 12.47 5.71 -1.85
N VAL A 160 13.51 4.99 -2.27
CA VAL A 160 13.93 3.74 -1.62
C VAL A 160 14.43 4.02 -0.19
N GLU A 161 15.19 5.09 0.01
CA GLU A 161 15.62 5.54 1.34
C GLU A 161 14.43 5.91 2.22
N LEU A 162 13.50 6.73 1.71
CA LEU A 162 12.30 7.10 2.45
C LEU A 162 11.47 5.84 2.78
N ALA A 163 11.26 4.98 1.78
CA ALA A 163 10.46 3.77 1.89
C ALA A 163 11.02 2.81 2.95
N THR A 164 12.34 2.78 3.11
CA THR A 164 13.03 1.95 4.10
C THR A 164 13.33 2.71 5.39
N SER A 165 13.07 4.01 5.52
CA SER A 165 13.27 4.75 6.77
C SER A 165 12.12 4.55 7.77
N LYS A 166 12.33 4.97 9.03
CA LYS A 166 11.30 4.91 10.08
C LYS A 166 10.16 5.87 9.83
N GLN A 167 8.95 5.35 9.68
CA GLN A 167 7.75 6.17 9.43
C GLN A 167 6.94 6.45 10.70
N VAL A 168 6.55 5.41 11.43
CA VAL A 168 5.78 5.53 12.66
C VAL A 168 6.31 4.58 13.72
N SER A 169 6.20 4.97 14.99
CA SER A 169 6.57 4.08 16.09
C SER A 169 5.51 2.99 16.26
N ASN A 170 5.94 1.74 16.41
CA ASN A 170 5.07 0.61 16.67
C ASN A 170 5.35 -0.09 18.01
N GLY A 171 6.12 0.55 18.89
CA GLY A 171 6.42 0.08 20.24
C GLY A 171 7.23 1.11 21.03
N SER A 172 7.31 0.91 22.34
CA SER A 172 8.10 1.71 23.30
C SER A 172 9.49 1.13 23.57
N ASN A 173 9.81 -0.05 23.02
CA ASN A 173 11.06 -0.75 23.27
C ASN A 173 12.05 -0.55 22.10
N PRO A 174 13.16 0.18 22.28
CA PRO A 174 14.09 0.53 21.20
C PRO A 174 14.82 -0.69 20.59
N VAL A 175 14.85 -1.84 21.30
CA VAL A 175 15.55 -3.06 20.86
C VAL A 175 14.67 -3.97 19.99
N VAL A 176 13.34 -3.85 20.08
CA VAL A 176 12.37 -4.70 19.35
C VAL A 176 11.41 -3.86 18.49
N SER A 177 11.71 -2.58 18.28
CA SER A 177 10.90 -1.74 17.39
C SER A 177 11.08 -2.22 15.95
N LEU A 178 10.16 -3.09 15.51
CA LEU A 178 9.94 -3.44 14.11
C LEU A 178 9.45 -2.20 13.37
N THR A 179 10.33 -1.26 13.14
CA THR A 179 10.02 0.02 12.50
C THR A 179 9.10 -0.20 11.29
N CYS A 180 7.92 0.42 11.29
CA CYS A 180 7.06 0.42 10.10
C CYS A 180 7.81 1.20 9.02
N ARG A 181 8.30 0.44 8.04
CA ARG A 181 8.89 0.91 6.78
C ARG A 181 7.83 0.66 5.71
N PHE A 182 7.74 1.49 4.70
CA PHE A 182 6.86 1.26 3.54
C PHE A 182 7.10 -0.12 2.89
N VAL A 183 8.30 -0.70 3.08
CA VAL A 183 8.74 -1.97 2.47
C VAL A 183 8.51 -3.19 3.40
N HIS A 184 7.99 -3.02 4.61
CA HIS A 184 7.94 -4.12 5.57
C HIS A 184 6.75 -5.09 5.37
N TYR A 185 6.62 -5.72 4.20
CA TYR A 185 5.72 -6.87 3.99
C TYR A 185 6.30 -7.93 3.05
N PHE A 186 7.01 -8.90 3.64
CA PHE A 186 7.20 -10.29 3.15
C PHE A 186 7.51 -11.19 4.35
N HIS A 187 6.53 -11.38 5.24
CA HIS A 187 6.63 -12.43 6.25
C HIS A 187 5.24 -12.91 6.67
N GLU A 188 4.81 -14.04 6.08
CA GLU A 188 4.09 -15.16 6.70
C GLU A 188 3.45 -16.03 5.60
N THR A 189 4.24 -16.91 4.99
CA THR A 189 3.74 -18.13 4.33
C THR A 189 4.59 -19.31 4.80
N SER A 190 4.47 -19.63 6.08
CA SER A 190 4.91 -20.92 6.63
C SER A 190 4.16 -21.21 7.92
N LYS A 191 2.84 -21.36 7.83
CA LYS A 191 2.01 -21.96 8.89
C LYS A 191 0.80 -22.71 8.34
N TYR A 192 0.92 -23.43 7.23
CA TYR A 192 -0.06 -24.46 6.86
C TYR A 192 0.63 -25.54 6.01
N THR A 193 1.37 -26.41 6.68
CA THR A 193 1.65 -27.77 6.22
C THR A 193 1.62 -28.67 7.45
N GLU A 194 0.45 -29.22 7.74
CA GLU A 194 0.27 -30.58 8.28
C GLU A 194 -0.69 -31.31 7.35
#